data_AF-A0A2V3A3T4-F1
#
_entry.id   AF-A0A2V3A3T4-F1
#
_cell.length_a   1.000
_cell.length_b   1.000
_cell.length_c   1.000
_cell.angle_alpha   90.00
_cell.angle_beta   90.00
_cell.angle_gamma   90.00
#
_symmetry.space_group_name_H-M   'P 1'
#
loop_
_entity.id
_entity.type
_entity.pdbx_description
1 polymer ?
#
loop_
_entity_poly.entity_id
_entity_poly.type
_entity_poly.pdbx_seq_one_letter_code
_entity_poly.pdbx_strand_id
1 'polypeptide(L)'
;MKRIIYVSLFLFLLMVPFEAEGEEPAERVIITFDGEVDEAVLEEYGVEVHHIFNELSAASITITIDEKDELLEETSVSRIDPDPVVKTSSQITDWGYVKVNAPLSKKWGWTGKGIKVGVIDTGIRTNHPDLKVAGGVSFVAGVSSYNDDMGHGTHVAGIISAKDNSIGVVGVAPEANIYAIKALDSKGEGNQSDVVAAIDWAINQKMDIINLSITSPQGSYLLSQTLQKAYNQDIIIIAASGNSLTPLTGSQDVLFPARYPTVIGVGSINRSNQKSSFSYYGESLELVAPGEKILSTFAGYVDGVYKDYSYSDGTSMASPFVAGIAALYKQAYPEFTNAQIRTLMQQSAIDLGVKGKDSSYGYGLVQPPFEVNGEPFISSFPDVKSNAWYAKEIEYLYENDIITGYPDGRFVPQNPVTRAEAVTMLGKAMKLSGELSQTSFTDVPKSNFASGYIKSATDSKLIAGFPDGTFKPNAPITRADVAVILKRAYGYRTDYSKLFKDVPNEKYYFESVHSILTAGITNGYPDGTFRPAESISRAEFAVFLARALDESYRIIE
;
A
#
# COMPACT_ATOMS: atom_id res chain seq x y z
N MET A 1 -16.84 -62.34 70.27
CA MET A 1 -15.87 -61.96 71.33
C MET A 1 -15.17 -60.67 70.91
N LYS A 2 -14.96 -59.78 71.87
CA LYS A 2 -14.65 -58.34 71.82
C LYS A 2 -13.75 -57.84 70.67
N ARG A 3 -14.25 -56.84 69.93
CA ARG A 3 -13.48 -55.96 69.04
C ARG A 3 -12.72 -54.93 69.90
N ILE A 4 -11.41 -54.87 69.75
CA ILE A 4 -10.55 -53.82 70.31
C ILE A 4 -10.23 -52.86 69.17
N ILE A 5 -10.57 -51.59 69.38
CA ILE A 5 -10.32 -50.47 68.46
C ILE A 5 -8.94 -49.91 68.81
N TYR A 6 -7.99 -49.95 67.88
CA TYR A 6 -6.75 -49.18 67.95
C TYR A 6 -6.92 -47.92 67.10
N VAL A 7 -6.94 -46.76 67.76
CA VAL A 7 -6.85 -45.45 67.13
C VAL A 7 -5.36 -45.19 66.88
N SER A 8 -4.93 -45.23 65.61
CA SER A 8 -3.59 -44.77 65.21
C SER A 8 -3.67 -43.35 64.70
N LEU A 9 -2.90 -42.49 65.36
CA LEU A 9 -2.69 -41.07 65.07
C LEU A 9 -1.92 -40.94 63.75
N PHE A 10 -2.55 -40.46 62.68
CA PHE A 10 -1.89 -40.18 61.40
C PHE A 10 -1.18 -38.82 61.48
N LEU A 11 0.16 -38.85 61.50
CA LEU A 11 1.02 -37.68 61.36
C LEU A 11 1.10 -37.33 59.86
N PHE A 12 0.54 -36.20 59.45
CA PHE A 12 0.65 -35.69 58.07
C PHE A 12 2.06 -35.09 57.88
N LEU A 13 2.93 -35.81 57.15
CA LEU A 13 4.17 -35.26 56.63
C LEU A 13 3.85 -34.58 55.28
N LEU A 14 3.92 -33.25 55.24
CA LEU A 14 3.87 -32.47 54.00
C LEU A 14 5.11 -32.80 53.16
N MET A 15 4.95 -33.61 52.12
CA MET A 15 5.92 -33.68 51.02
C MET A 15 5.71 -32.45 50.13
N VAL A 16 6.69 -31.54 50.13
CA VAL A 16 6.81 -30.52 49.09
C VAL A 16 7.21 -31.26 47.80
N PRO A 17 6.53 -31.04 46.66
CA PRO A 17 6.96 -31.62 45.39
C PRO A 17 8.33 -31.04 45.01
N PHE A 18 9.25 -31.93 44.65
CA PHE A 18 10.51 -31.57 44.01
C PHE A 18 10.17 -31.06 42.61
N GLU A 19 10.43 -29.78 42.32
CA GLU A 19 10.44 -29.27 40.94
C GLU A 19 11.62 -29.93 40.22
N ALA A 20 11.34 -30.55 39.07
CA ALA A 20 12.40 -30.94 38.15
C ALA A 20 12.99 -29.67 37.52
N GLU A 21 14.32 -29.51 37.61
CA GLU A 21 15.06 -28.53 36.80
C GLU A 21 14.69 -28.74 35.32
N GLY A 22 14.24 -27.68 34.65
CA GLY A 22 13.99 -27.72 33.22
C GLY A 22 15.31 -27.81 32.46
N GLU A 23 15.38 -28.66 31.43
CA GLU A 23 16.53 -28.72 30.52
C GLU A 23 16.81 -27.33 29.93
N GLU A 24 18.06 -26.88 30.08
CA GLU A 24 18.61 -25.67 29.46
C GLU A 24 18.39 -25.71 27.93
N PRO A 25 17.95 -24.60 27.29
CA PRO A 25 17.71 -24.58 25.85
C PRO A 25 19.03 -24.70 25.08
N ALA A 26 19.16 -25.77 24.28
CA ALA A 26 20.33 -26.04 23.45
C ALA A 26 20.11 -25.63 21.99
N GLU A 27 21.16 -25.11 21.33
CA GLU A 27 21.18 -24.70 19.92
C GLU A 27 22.28 -25.40 19.12
N ARG A 28 22.07 -25.53 17.81
CA ARG A 28 23.08 -26.08 16.89
C ARG A 28 23.96 -24.95 16.35
N VAL A 29 25.27 -25.12 16.47
CA VAL A 29 26.30 -24.15 16.09
C VAL A 29 27.40 -24.81 15.27
N ILE A 30 28.26 -23.99 14.68
CA ILE A 30 29.50 -24.37 14.01
C ILE A 30 30.66 -23.79 14.82
N ILE A 31 31.42 -24.65 15.48
CA ILE A 31 32.66 -24.32 16.18
C ILE A 31 33.84 -24.41 15.21
N THR A 32 34.74 -23.44 15.23
CA THR A 32 35.99 -23.40 14.43
C THR A 32 37.19 -23.38 15.37
N PHE A 33 38.21 -24.19 15.07
CA PHE A 33 39.42 -24.36 15.86
C PHE A 33 40.64 -23.67 15.23
N ASP A 34 41.57 -23.25 16.07
CA ASP A 34 42.90 -22.76 15.67
C ASP A 34 43.82 -23.95 15.36
N GLY A 35 43.71 -24.51 14.15
CA GLY A 35 44.53 -25.65 13.72
C GLY A 35 43.69 -26.85 13.31
N GLU A 36 44.00 -28.06 13.77
CA GLU A 36 43.13 -29.22 13.56
C GLU A 36 41.95 -29.21 14.54
N VAL A 37 40.89 -29.98 14.26
CA VAL A 37 39.74 -30.10 15.17
C VAL A 37 40.21 -30.73 16.49
N ASP A 38 39.97 -30.05 17.60
CA ASP A 38 40.34 -30.53 18.94
C ASP A 38 39.21 -31.40 19.51
N GLU A 39 39.22 -32.69 19.14
CA GLU A 39 38.21 -33.64 19.59
C GLU A 39 38.22 -33.86 21.12
N ALA A 40 39.34 -33.60 21.80
CA ALA A 40 39.43 -33.74 23.25
C ALA A 40 38.58 -32.68 23.97
N VAL A 41 38.56 -31.44 23.45
CA VAL A 41 37.68 -30.38 23.95
C VAL A 41 36.21 -30.76 23.72
N LEU A 42 35.85 -31.30 22.56
CA LEU A 42 34.47 -31.72 22.30
C LEU A 42 34.02 -32.86 23.23
N GLU A 43 34.91 -33.80 23.56
CA GLU A 43 34.65 -34.89 24.51
C GLU A 43 34.56 -34.41 25.96
N GLU A 44 35.42 -33.46 26.36
CA GLU A 44 35.46 -32.90 27.73
C GLU A 44 34.15 -32.21 28.09
N TYR A 45 33.62 -31.41 27.18
CA TYR A 45 32.35 -30.70 27.35
C TYR A 45 31.12 -31.57 27.05
N GLY A 46 31.31 -32.82 26.59
CA GLY A 46 30.21 -33.76 26.38
C GLY A 46 29.17 -33.32 25.33
N VAL A 47 29.57 -32.44 24.39
CA VAL A 47 28.65 -31.83 23.43
C VAL A 47 28.19 -32.82 22.36
N GLU A 48 26.98 -32.65 21.85
CA GLU A 48 26.47 -33.48 20.75
C GLU A 48 27.10 -33.04 19.43
N VAL A 49 28.00 -33.85 18.86
CA VAL A 49 28.64 -33.56 17.57
C VAL A 49 27.81 -34.11 16.41
N HIS A 50 27.37 -33.24 15.50
CA HIS A 50 26.66 -33.60 14.27
C HIS A 50 27.60 -33.95 13.12
N HIS A 51 28.59 -33.09 12.88
CA HIS A 51 29.55 -33.23 11.78
C HIS A 51 30.92 -32.68 12.15
N ILE A 52 31.97 -33.33 11.67
CA ILE A 52 33.35 -32.83 11.76
C ILE A 52 33.82 -32.48 10.34
N PHE A 53 34.40 -31.30 10.21
CA PHE A 53 34.93 -30.73 8.97
C PHE A 53 36.44 -30.54 9.09
N ASN A 54 37.20 -31.66 9.06
CA ASN A 54 38.66 -31.66 9.28
C ASN A 54 39.42 -30.67 8.37
N GLU A 55 39.05 -30.58 7.09
CA GLU A 55 39.68 -29.68 6.12
C GLU A 55 39.39 -28.19 6.38
N LEU A 56 38.36 -27.91 7.19
CA LEU A 56 37.92 -26.56 7.56
C LEU A 56 38.18 -26.25 9.03
N SER A 57 38.83 -27.16 9.75
CA SER A 57 39.13 -27.00 11.17
C SER A 57 37.87 -26.70 12.00
N ALA A 58 36.74 -27.34 11.67
CA ALA A 58 35.46 -26.99 12.26
C ALA A 58 34.60 -28.21 12.60
N ALA A 59 33.64 -28.05 13.51
CA ALA A 59 32.61 -29.05 13.80
C ALA A 59 31.23 -28.38 13.94
N SER A 60 30.18 -29.11 13.61
CA SER A 60 28.79 -28.72 13.88
C SER A 60 28.34 -29.45 15.15
N ILE A 61 27.94 -28.71 16.19
CA ILE A 61 27.66 -29.24 17.53
C ILE A 61 26.35 -28.67 18.11
N THR A 62 25.68 -29.39 19.01
CA THR A 62 24.61 -28.85 19.87
C THR A 62 25.21 -28.42 21.20
N ILE A 63 24.97 -27.18 21.62
CA ILE A 63 25.43 -26.63 22.90
C ILE A 63 24.38 -25.73 23.55
N THR A 64 24.45 -25.57 24.86
CA THR A 64 23.72 -24.59 25.67
C THR A 64 24.42 -23.22 25.64
N ILE A 65 23.79 -22.20 26.23
CA ILE A 65 24.37 -20.85 26.33
C ILE A 65 25.60 -20.86 27.25
N ASP A 66 25.54 -21.58 28.36
CA ASP A 66 26.64 -21.65 29.32
C ASP A 66 27.86 -22.37 28.70
N GLU A 67 27.64 -23.51 28.02
CA GLU A 67 28.70 -24.23 27.30
C GLU A 67 29.33 -23.39 26.18
N LYS A 68 28.56 -22.49 25.56
CA LYS A 68 29.07 -21.59 24.51
C LYS A 68 30.05 -20.56 25.06
N ASP A 69 29.74 -19.97 26.20
CA ASP A 69 30.64 -19.00 26.83
C ASP A 69 31.92 -19.69 27.32
N GLU A 70 31.81 -20.91 27.89
CA GLU A 70 32.98 -21.70 28.32
C GLU A 70 33.86 -22.14 27.14
N LEU A 71 33.26 -22.65 26.06
CA LEU A 71 34.00 -23.06 24.85
C LEU A 71 34.70 -21.88 24.15
N LEU A 72 34.23 -20.63 24.33
CA LEU A 72 34.92 -19.45 23.80
C LEU A 72 36.16 -19.06 24.63
N GLU A 73 36.30 -19.58 25.85
CA GLU A 73 37.51 -19.40 26.67
C GLU A 73 38.61 -20.43 26.33
N GLU A 74 38.28 -21.50 25.60
CA GLU A 74 39.22 -22.53 25.18
C GLU A 74 40.24 -22.01 24.17
N THR A 75 41.53 -22.27 24.45
CA THR A 75 42.62 -21.73 23.64
C THR A 75 42.72 -22.32 22.22
N SER A 76 42.14 -23.49 21.99
CA SER A 76 42.08 -24.12 20.67
C SER A 76 40.85 -23.69 19.87
N VAL A 77 39.90 -22.95 20.46
CA VAL A 77 38.67 -22.49 19.80
C VAL A 77 38.87 -21.08 19.25
N SER A 78 38.71 -20.95 17.93
CA SER A 78 38.85 -19.69 17.20
C SER A 78 37.57 -18.86 17.24
N ARG A 79 36.41 -19.51 17.05
CA ARG A 79 35.07 -18.89 17.06
C ARG A 79 33.95 -19.93 17.08
N ILE A 80 32.76 -19.48 17.46
CA ILE A 80 31.50 -20.25 17.38
C ILE A 80 30.47 -19.43 16.59
N ASP A 81 30.05 -19.93 15.44
CA ASP A 81 29.03 -19.34 14.57
C ASP A 81 27.71 -20.13 14.68
N PRO A 82 26.51 -19.56 14.47
CA PRO A 82 25.27 -20.34 14.39
C PRO A 82 25.29 -21.33 13.22
N ASP A 83 24.56 -22.45 13.34
CA ASP A 83 24.30 -23.38 12.23
C ASP A 83 22.90 -23.11 11.63
N PRO A 84 22.79 -22.27 10.59
CA PRO A 84 21.49 -21.85 10.08
C PRO A 84 20.75 -23.01 9.38
N VAL A 85 19.53 -23.27 9.82
CA VAL A 85 18.64 -24.24 9.15
C VAL A 85 18.41 -23.85 7.69
N VAL A 86 18.84 -24.71 6.76
CA VAL A 86 18.53 -24.56 5.33
C VAL A 86 17.13 -25.12 5.05
N LYS A 87 16.23 -24.27 4.55
CA LYS A 87 14.90 -24.65 4.07
C LYS A 87 14.82 -24.46 2.56
N THR A 88 13.92 -25.17 1.87
CA THR A 88 13.53 -24.77 0.52
C THR A 88 12.95 -23.36 0.59
N SER A 89 13.69 -22.35 0.10
CA SER A 89 13.23 -20.97 0.19
C SER A 89 12.13 -20.75 -0.84
N SER A 90 10.93 -20.41 -0.38
CA SER A 90 10.01 -19.63 -1.19
C SER A 90 10.28 -18.17 -0.88
N GLN A 91 10.26 -17.32 -1.90
CA GLN A 91 10.29 -15.88 -1.71
C GLN A 91 9.13 -15.43 -0.80
N ILE A 92 9.41 -14.54 0.14
CA ILE A 92 8.44 -14.02 1.10
C ILE A 92 7.96 -12.65 0.64
N THR A 93 6.65 -12.49 0.49
CA THR A 93 6.04 -11.17 0.30
C THR A 93 5.81 -10.51 1.66
N ASP A 94 6.53 -9.43 1.94
CA ASP A 94 6.26 -8.61 3.12
C ASP A 94 4.82 -8.06 3.08
N TRP A 95 4.23 -7.85 4.25
CA TRP A 95 2.85 -7.36 4.33
C TRP A 95 2.70 -5.96 3.72
N GLY A 96 3.74 -5.14 3.79
CA GLY A 96 3.76 -3.81 3.23
C GLY A 96 3.67 -3.85 1.71
N TYR A 97 4.36 -4.79 1.07
CA TYR A 97 4.30 -5.04 -0.37
C TYR A 97 2.87 -5.33 -0.84
N VAL A 98 2.15 -6.17 -0.09
CA VAL A 98 0.72 -6.45 -0.35
C VAL A 98 -0.17 -5.25 -0.02
N LYS A 99 0.09 -4.55 1.08
CA LYS A 99 -0.72 -3.41 1.56
C LYS A 99 -0.72 -2.24 0.57
N VAL A 100 0.42 -1.97 -0.07
CA VAL A 100 0.50 -0.96 -1.14
C VAL A 100 0.03 -1.51 -2.49
N ASN A 101 -0.54 -2.72 -2.57
CA ASN A 101 -1.00 -3.33 -3.82
C ASN A 101 0.07 -3.50 -4.90
N ALA A 102 1.37 -3.57 -4.54
CA ALA A 102 2.45 -3.79 -5.50
C ALA A 102 2.31 -5.07 -6.37
N PRO A 103 1.71 -6.19 -5.90
CA PRO A 103 1.44 -7.35 -6.76
C PRO A 103 0.60 -7.03 -8.01
N LEU A 104 -0.27 -6.00 -7.96
CA LEU A 104 -1.09 -5.62 -9.10
C LEU A 104 -0.26 -5.00 -10.23
N SER A 105 0.76 -4.22 -9.89
CA SER A 105 1.67 -3.59 -10.86
C SER A 105 2.36 -4.62 -11.75
N LYS A 106 2.78 -5.76 -11.17
CA LYS A 106 3.34 -6.88 -11.92
C LYS A 106 2.35 -7.46 -12.92
N LYS A 107 1.06 -7.55 -12.55
CA LYS A 107 -0.01 -8.01 -13.45
C LYS A 107 -0.15 -7.09 -14.68
N TRP A 108 0.15 -5.80 -14.52
CA TRP A 108 0.13 -4.78 -15.57
C TRP A 108 1.50 -4.58 -16.26
N GLY A 109 2.50 -5.41 -15.94
CA GLY A 109 3.83 -5.32 -16.55
C GLY A 109 4.69 -4.15 -16.05
N TRP A 110 4.28 -3.46 -14.98
CA TRP A 110 5.08 -2.43 -14.33
C TRP A 110 5.88 -3.01 -13.18
N THR A 111 7.20 -2.93 -13.29
CA THR A 111 8.19 -3.47 -12.34
C THR A 111 9.26 -2.44 -11.97
N GLY A 112 9.10 -1.18 -12.40
CA GLY A 112 10.09 -0.11 -12.28
C GLY A 112 11.19 -0.17 -13.32
N LYS A 113 11.04 -1.03 -14.35
CA LYS A 113 12.06 -1.28 -15.36
C LYS A 113 12.51 0.00 -16.03
N GLY A 114 13.82 0.22 -16.05
CA GLY A 114 14.46 1.36 -16.70
C GLY A 114 14.52 2.63 -15.85
N ILE A 115 13.82 2.69 -14.72
CA ILE A 115 13.80 3.87 -13.84
C ILE A 115 15.02 3.87 -12.92
N LYS A 116 15.69 5.01 -12.81
CA LYS A 116 16.84 5.22 -11.93
C LYS A 116 16.40 5.77 -10.57
N VAL A 117 16.70 5.04 -9.51
CA VAL A 117 16.37 5.45 -8.13
C VAL A 117 17.66 5.58 -7.32
N GLY A 118 17.97 6.79 -6.89
CA GLY A 118 19.07 7.07 -5.97
C GLY A 118 18.64 6.90 -4.52
N VAL A 119 19.31 6.02 -3.78
CA VAL A 119 19.10 5.84 -2.34
C VAL A 119 20.22 6.58 -1.62
N ILE A 120 19.89 7.73 -1.02
CA ILE A 120 20.83 8.54 -0.25
C ILE A 120 20.77 8.09 1.21
N ASP A 121 21.76 7.30 1.64
CA ASP A 121 21.71 6.53 2.90
C ASP A 121 23.11 6.08 3.38
N THR A 122 23.23 4.98 4.15
CA THR A 122 24.48 4.37 4.62
C THR A 122 25.24 3.58 3.54
N GLY A 123 24.74 3.53 2.32
CA GLY A 123 25.26 2.70 1.23
C GLY A 123 24.33 1.52 0.93
N ILE A 124 24.74 0.66 0.00
CA ILE A 124 24.00 -0.58 -0.31
C ILE A 124 25.00 -1.71 -0.50
N ARG A 125 24.77 -2.86 0.13
CA ARG A 125 25.58 -4.06 -0.10
C ARG A 125 25.43 -4.54 -1.55
N THR A 126 26.46 -4.28 -2.37
CA THR A 126 26.41 -4.53 -3.82
C THR A 126 26.41 -6.00 -4.20
N ASN A 127 26.88 -6.88 -3.31
CA ASN A 127 26.94 -8.32 -3.52
C ASN A 127 25.79 -9.10 -2.84
N HIS A 128 24.76 -8.41 -2.34
CA HIS A 128 23.60 -9.08 -1.77
C HIS A 128 22.87 -9.89 -2.86
N PRO A 129 22.58 -11.19 -2.65
CA PRO A 129 22.06 -12.07 -3.71
C PRO A 129 20.71 -11.59 -4.26
N ASP A 130 19.91 -10.92 -3.43
CA ASP A 130 18.58 -10.43 -3.76
C ASP A 130 18.53 -8.98 -4.31
N LEU A 131 19.69 -8.31 -4.46
CA LEU A 131 19.76 -6.95 -4.98
C LEU A 131 20.58 -6.87 -6.27
N LYS A 132 20.29 -5.86 -7.09
CA LYS A 132 21.09 -5.49 -8.26
C LYS A 132 21.36 -3.99 -8.20
N VAL A 133 22.54 -3.63 -7.71
CA VAL A 133 22.97 -2.23 -7.62
C VAL A 133 23.58 -1.81 -8.97
N ALA A 134 23.02 -0.76 -9.57
CA ALA A 134 23.42 -0.26 -10.89
C ALA A 134 24.69 0.61 -10.86
N GLY A 135 25.00 1.21 -9.71
CA GLY A 135 26.18 2.04 -9.48
C GLY A 135 26.09 2.75 -8.14
N GLY A 136 27.07 3.61 -7.84
CA GLY A 136 27.06 4.37 -6.60
C GLY A 136 28.24 5.31 -6.42
N VAL A 137 28.19 6.06 -5.32
CA VAL A 137 29.22 7.00 -4.88
C VAL A 137 29.15 7.15 -3.37
N SER A 138 30.26 7.52 -2.74
CA SER A 138 30.32 7.89 -1.32
C SER A 138 30.76 9.34 -1.15
N PHE A 139 30.07 10.04 -0.26
CA PHE A 139 30.40 11.40 0.20
C PHE A 139 30.92 11.41 1.65
N VAL A 140 30.98 10.25 2.30
CA VAL A 140 31.54 10.13 3.66
C VAL A 140 33.05 10.32 3.59
N ALA A 141 33.57 11.26 4.38
CA ALA A 141 34.97 11.64 4.36
C ALA A 141 35.90 10.42 4.59
N GLY A 142 36.88 10.24 3.69
CA GLY A 142 37.84 9.13 3.77
C GLY A 142 37.30 7.77 3.32
N VAL A 143 36.02 7.67 2.94
CA VAL A 143 35.39 6.42 2.51
C VAL A 143 35.07 6.49 1.02
N SER A 144 35.81 5.75 0.20
CA SER A 144 35.59 5.69 -1.26
C SER A 144 34.52 4.66 -1.67
N SER A 145 34.28 3.65 -0.83
CA SER A 145 33.30 2.60 -1.06
C SER A 145 31.89 3.09 -0.77
N TYR A 146 30.93 2.74 -1.64
CA TYR A 146 29.50 2.95 -1.40
C TYR A 146 28.78 1.69 -0.89
N ASN A 147 29.55 0.65 -0.52
CA ASN A 147 28.98 -0.50 0.19
C ASN A 147 28.47 -0.09 1.57
N ASP A 148 27.41 -0.77 1.98
CA ASP A 148 26.79 -0.57 3.28
C ASP A 148 27.59 -1.26 4.38
N ASP A 149 27.93 -0.50 5.41
CA ASP A 149 28.66 -0.92 6.60
C ASP A 149 27.81 -0.81 7.88
N MET A 150 26.51 -0.51 7.74
CA MET A 150 25.54 -0.40 8.84
C MET A 150 24.31 -1.31 8.62
N GLY A 151 23.80 -1.38 7.40
CA GLY A 151 22.69 -2.26 6.98
C GLY A 151 21.39 -1.53 6.63
N HIS A 152 21.22 -0.28 7.08
CA HIS A 152 19.98 0.50 6.88
C HIS A 152 19.72 0.81 5.40
N GLY A 153 20.72 1.30 4.66
CA GLY A 153 20.56 1.59 3.22
C GLY A 153 20.28 0.33 2.39
N THR A 154 20.85 -0.81 2.78
CA THR A 154 20.53 -2.12 2.17
C THR A 154 19.07 -2.53 2.46
N HIS A 155 18.55 -2.24 3.65
CA HIS A 155 17.13 -2.48 3.99
C HIS A 155 16.19 -1.61 3.17
N VAL A 156 16.48 -0.33 3.08
CA VAL A 156 15.74 0.64 2.26
C VAL A 156 15.75 0.20 0.78
N ALA A 157 16.90 -0.21 0.25
CA ALA A 157 17.02 -0.65 -1.14
C ALA A 157 16.20 -1.91 -1.47
N GLY A 158 16.08 -2.85 -0.53
CA GLY A 158 15.27 -4.06 -0.69
C GLY A 158 13.78 -3.77 -0.78
N ILE A 159 13.27 -2.81 0.00
CA ILE A 159 11.85 -2.41 -0.06
C ILE A 159 11.53 -1.86 -1.46
N ILE A 160 12.46 -1.13 -2.06
CA ILE A 160 12.30 -0.59 -3.41
C ILE A 160 12.43 -1.70 -4.46
N SER A 161 13.46 -2.55 -4.39
CA SER A 161 13.94 -3.28 -5.57
C SER A 161 14.48 -4.69 -5.33
N ALA A 162 14.22 -5.31 -4.18
CA ALA A 162 14.56 -6.72 -4.02
C ALA A 162 13.95 -7.54 -5.17
N LYS A 163 14.77 -8.42 -5.74
CA LYS A 163 14.47 -9.11 -7.00
C LYS A 163 13.23 -9.98 -6.83
N ASP A 164 12.38 -10.04 -7.84
CA ASP A 164 11.30 -11.04 -7.91
C ASP A 164 11.89 -12.38 -8.38
N ASN A 165 12.16 -13.30 -7.45
CA ASN A 165 12.89 -14.55 -7.69
C ASN A 165 12.45 -15.66 -6.71
N SER A 166 13.30 -16.66 -6.45
CA SER A 166 12.99 -17.79 -5.57
C SER A 166 13.59 -17.69 -4.15
N ILE A 167 14.19 -16.56 -3.78
CA ILE A 167 14.84 -16.34 -2.49
C ILE A 167 14.30 -15.06 -1.84
N GLY A 168 14.62 -14.88 -0.56
CA GLY A 168 14.49 -13.57 0.09
C GLY A 168 13.10 -12.95 0.04
N VAL A 169 13.08 -11.67 -0.35
CA VAL A 169 11.88 -10.82 -0.40
C VAL A 169 11.71 -10.22 -1.80
N VAL A 170 10.61 -9.52 -2.03
CA VAL A 170 10.37 -8.78 -3.28
C VAL A 170 10.13 -7.31 -3.00
N GLY A 171 10.81 -6.45 -3.74
CA GLY A 171 10.64 -5.00 -3.69
C GLY A 171 9.44 -4.56 -4.51
N VAL A 172 8.96 -3.34 -4.24
CA VAL A 172 7.81 -2.75 -4.96
C VAL A 172 8.08 -2.60 -6.47
N ALA A 173 9.33 -2.29 -6.83
CA ALA A 173 9.81 -2.03 -8.17
C ALA A 173 11.08 -2.89 -8.43
N PRO A 174 10.93 -4.22 -8.58
CA PRO A 174 12.04 -5.18 -8.57
C PRO A 174 13.01 -5.06 -9.77
N GLU A 175 12.64 -4.34 -10.83
CA GLU A 175 13.49 -4.07 -12.00
C GLU A 175 14.00 -2.62 -12.07
N ALA A 176 13.77 -1.82 -11.02
CA ALA A 176 14.36 -0.48 -10.93
C ALA A 176 15.89 -0.54 -10.84
N ASN A 177 16.56 0.42 -11.49
CA ASN A 177 18.00 0.59 -11.40
C ASN A 177 18.33 1.39 -10.12
N ILE A 178 18.68 0.69 -9.05
CA ILE A 178 19.05 1.34 -7.77
C ILE A 178 20.51 1.80 -7.78
N TYR A 179 20.73 3.03 -7.33
CA TYR A 179 22.06 3.62 -7.12
C TYR A 179 22.32 3.84 -5.63
N ALA A 180 23.46 3.35 -5.14
CA ALA A 180 23.91 3.53 -3.76
C ALA A 180 24.61 4.88 -3.60
N ILE A 181 23.98 5.84 -2.92
CA ILE A 181 24.55 7.17 -2.71
C ILE A 181 24.85 7.32 -1.20
N LYS A 182 26.04 6.88 -0.78
CA LYS A 182 26.43 6.86 0.63
C LYS A 182 26.70 8.28 1.13
N ALA A 183 25.85 8.77 2.02
CA ALA A 183 25.97 10.06 2.68
C ALA A 183 26.00 9.94 4.22
N LEU A 184 25.78 8.73 4.75
CA LEU A 184 25.86 8.40 6.16
C LEU A 184 26.98 7.39 6.43
N ASP A 185 27.68 7.56 7.55
CA ASP A 185 28.75 6.67 8.00
C ASP A 185 28.23 5.36 8.62
N SER A 186 29.12 4.55 9.17
CA SER A 186 28.80 3.25 9.79
C SER A 186 27.94 3.34 11.06
N LYS A 187 27.74 4.54 11.61
CA LYS A 187 26.83 4.81 12.73
C LYS A 187 25.49 5.36 12.27
N GLY A 188 25.30 5.55 10.96
CA GLY A 188 24.13 6.22 10.41
C GLY A 188 24.17 7.74 10.58
N GLU A 189 25.34 8.32 10.85
CA GLU A 189 25.53 9.76 11.03
C GLU A 189 26.06 10.39 9.74
N GLY A 190 25.65 11.62 9.44
CA GLY A 190 26.15 12.34 8.28
C GLY A 190 25.84 13.83 8.34
N ASN A 191 26.65 14.62 7.65
CA ASN A 191 26.46 16.07 7.63
C ASN A 191 25.48 16.47 6.53
N GLN A 192 24.74 17.55 6.74
CA GLN A 192 23.86 18.10 5.70
C GLN A 192 24.64 18.49 4.42
N SER A 193 25.91 18.86 4.53
CA SER A 193 26.78 19.12 3.37
C SER A 193 26.95 17.89 2.49
N ASP A 194 27.05 16.71 3.10
CA ASP A 194 27.29 15.45 2.40
C ASP A 194 25.99 15.01 1.70
N VAL A 195 24.84 15.22 2.36
CA VAL A 195 23.51 15.06 1.75
C VAL A 195 23.29 16.03 0.58
N VAL A 196 23.71 17.29 0.71
CA VAL A 196 23.65 18.26 -0.39
C VAL A 196 24.50 17.80 -1.58
N ALA A 197 25.73 17.37 -1.34
CA ALA A 197 26.62 16.86 -2.39
C ALA A 197 26.05 15.59 -3.06
N ALA A 198 25.43 14.71 -2.26
CA ALA A 198 24.72 13.53 -2.75
C ALA A 198 23.55 13.87 -3.67
N ILE A 199 22.72 14.86 -3.31
CA ILE A 199 21.61 15.31 -4.16
C ILE A 199 22.17 15.95 -5.45
N ASP A 200 23.20 16.79 -5.38
CA ASP A 200 23.79 17.40 -6.57
C ASP A 200 24.36 16.34 -7.53
N TRP A 201 25.00 15.29 -7.00
CA TRP A 201 25.44 14.16 -7.81
C TRP A 201 24.26 13.43 -8.46
N ALA A 202 23.18 13.17 -7.72
CA ALA A 202 21.98 12.52 -8.26
C ALA A 202 21.36 13.35 -9.41
N ILE A 203 21.34 14.68 -9.29
CA ILE A 203 20.95 15.59 -10.38
C ILE A 203 21.86 15.40 -11.60
N ASN A 204 23.18 15.41 -11.40
CA ASN A 204 24.15 15.29 -12.49
C ASN A 204 24.08 13.92 -13.18
N GLN A 205 23.71 12.86 -12.45
CA GLN A 205 23.48 11.52 -13.01
C GLN A 205 22.09 11.32 -13.62
N LYS A 206 21.23 12.35 -13.57
CA LYS A 206 19.85 12.33 -14.07
C LYS A 206 19.07 11.19 -13.46
N MET A 207 19.08 11.08 -12.13
CA MET A 207 18.20 10.18 -11.41
C MET A 207 16.75 10.58 -11.65
N ASP A 208 15.84 9.62 -11.79
CA ASP A 208 14.41 9.91 -11.89
C ASP A 208 13.80 10.17 -10.51
N ILE A 209 14.32 9.44 -9.50
CA ILE A 209 13.81 9.43 -8.14
C ILE A 209 14.98 9.48 -7.16
N ILE A 210 14.83 10.23 -6.08
CA ILE A 210 15.74 10.21 -4.92
C ILE A 210 14.93 9.87 -3.67
N ASN A 211 15.37 8.85 -2.93
CA ASN A 211 14.83 8.50 -1.61
C ASN A 211 15.81 8.93 -0.51
N LEU A 212 15.30 9.68 0.46
CA LEU A 212 16.00 10.20 1.62
C LEU A 212 15.37 9.62 2.89
N SER A 213 15.80 8.43 3.30
CA SER A 213 15.39 7.84 4.58
C SER A 213 16.20 8.41 5.76
N ILE A 214 16.37 9.74 5.76
CA ILE A 214 17.20 10.52 6.68
C ILE A 214 16.33 11.65 7.23
N THR A 215 16.50 11.99 8.51
CA THR A 215 15.79 13.13 9.12
C THR A 215 16.70 14.04 9.93
N SER A 216 16.34 15.31 9.99
CA SER A 216 17.00 16.33 10.80
C SER A 216 15.96 17.30 11.38
N PRO A 217 16.10 17.71 12.65
CA PRO A 217 15.20 18.70 13.25
C PRO A 217 15.34 20.09 12.62
N GLN A 218 16.48 20.39 12.01
CA GLN A 218 16.78 21.69 11.41
C GLN A 218 16.99 21.54 9.90
N GLY A 219 16.33 22.39 9.13
CA GLY A 219 16.63 22.53 7.70
C GLY A 219 17.81 23.47 7.48
N SER A 220 18.32 23.53 6.24
CA SER A 220 19.25 24.56 5.82
C SER A 220 18.84 25.17 4.49
N TYR A 221 19.25 26.42 4.26
CA TYR A 221 18.98 27.10 2.99
C TYR A 221 19.57 26.33 1.80
N LEU A 222 20.82 25.86 1.93
CA LEU A 222 21.49 25.15 0.84
C LEU A 222 20.80 23.81 0.50
N LEU A 223 20.36 23.06 1.50
CA LEU A 223 19.58 21.84 1.28
C LEU A 223 18.27 22.15 0.53
N SER A 224 17.53 23.17 0.98
CA SER A 224 16.31 23.63 0.29
C SER A 224 16.54 24.01 -1.17
N GLN A 225 17.59 24.80 -1.46
CA GLN A 225 17.91 25.20 -2.84
C GLN A 225 18.32 24.01 -3.72
N THR A 226 19.05 23.06 -3.16
CA THR A 226 19.49 21.86 -3.90
C THR A 226 18.31 20.94 -4.22
N LEU A 227 17.38 20.78 -3.27
CA LEU A 227 16.12 20.06 -3.50
C LEU A 227 15.24 20.76 -4.54
N GLN A 228 15.16 22.10 -4.52
CA GLN A 228 14.46 22.87 -5.55
C GLN A 228 15.10 22.67 -6.92
N LYS A 229 16.43 22.63 -7.01
CA LYS A 229 17.15 22.34 -8.27
C LYS A 229 16.81 20.94 -8.78
N ALA A 230 16.79 19.92 -7.92
CA ALA A 230 16.38 18.57 -8.29
C ALA A 230 14.93 18.53 -8.80
N TYR A 231 14.02 19.19 -8.07
CA TYR A 231 12.61 19.28 -8.44
C TYR A 231 12.41 19.95 -9.81
N ASN A 232 13.16 21.01 -10.11
CA ASN A 232 13.11 21.70 -11.41
C ASN A 232 13.73 20.89 -12.56
N GLN A 233 14.39 19.76 -12.27
CA GLN A 233 14.92 18.81 -13.24
C GLN A 233 14.03 17.55 -13.33
N ASP A 234 12.76 17.66 -12.91
CA ASP A 234 11.77 16.57 -12.92
C ASP A 234 12.14 15.35 -12.07
N ILE A 235 13.02 15.52 -11.09
CA ILE A 235 13.34 14.45 -10.12
C ILE A 235 12.24 14.40 -9.06
N ILE A 236 11.71 13.20 -8.81
CA ILE A 236 10.77 12.95 -7.70
C ILE A 236 11.58 12.76 -6.42
N ILE A 237 11.26 13.54 -5.38
CA ILE A 237 12.02 13.55 -4.13
C ILE A 237 11.13 13.09 -3.00
N ILE A 238 11.57 12.04 -2.29
CA ILE A 238 10.78 11.35 -1.27
C ILE A 238 11.61 11.25 0.00
N ALA A 239 11.01 11.58 1.15
CA ALA A 239 11.73 11.53 2.42
C ALA A 239 10.85 11.07 3.59
N ALA A 240 11.49 10.41 4.55
CA ALA A 240 10.88 9.97 5.80
C ALA A 240 10.42 11.17 6.66
N SER A 241 9.23 11.08 7.28
CA SER A 241 8.69 12.15 8.11
C SER A 241 9.40 12.30 9.47
N GLY A 242 10.07 11.26 9.96
CA GLY A 242 10.79 11.23 11.22
C GLY A 242 10.14 10.35 12.29
N ASN A 243 10.93 9.93 13.28
CA ASN A 243 10.53 9.04 14.36
C ASN A 243 10.74 9.73 15.73
N SER A 244 9.69 9.82 16.55
CA SER A 244 9.77 10.35 17.92
C SER A 244 9.87 9.23 18.96
N LEU A 245 10.68 9.43 20.00
CA LEU A 245 10.82 8.52 21.14
C LEU A 245 9.75 8.74 22.24
N THR A 246 8.91 9.77 22.10
CA THR A 246 7.83 10.11 23.06
C THR A 246 6.55 10.51 22.33
N PRO A 247 5.36 10.38 22.93
CA PRO A 247 4.14 10.95 22.35
C PRO A 247 4.37 12.43 22.08
N LEU A 248 4.17 12.86 20.82
CA LEU A 248 4.28 14.27 20.45
C LEU A 248 3.13 15.03 21.15
N THR A 249 3.47 15.95 22.06
CA THR A 249 2.49 16.83 22.70
C THR A 249 2.43 18.15 21.92
N GLY A 250 1.36 18.36 21.14
CA GLY A 250 1.09 19.60 20.39
C GLY A 250 1.15 19.47 18.86
N SER A 251 1.05 20.62 18.17
CA SER A 251 1.22 20.71 16.71
C SER A 251 2.70 20.82 16.37
N GLN A 252 3.35 19.68 16.10
CA GLN A 252 4.64 19.62 15.43
C GLN A 252 4.41 19.08 14.02
N ASP A 253 5.20 19.56 13.07
CA ASP A 253 5.17 19.11 11.68
C ASP A 253 6.30 18.09 11.43
N VAL A 254 6.31 17.41 10.27
CA VAL A 254 7.32 16.42 9.88
C VAL A 254 8.75 16.99 9.89
N LEU A 255 9.79 16.19 10.05
CA LEU A 255 11.18 16.68 10.08
C LEU A 255 11.70 17.06 8.68
N PHE A 256 12.89 17.67 8.61
CA PHE A 256 13.55 17.94 7.33
C PHE A 256 14.32 16.69 6.85
N PRO A 257 14.39 16.43 5.53
CA PRO A 257 13.92 17.26 4.43
C PRO A 257 12.44 17.07 4.05
N ALA A 258 11.70 16.14 4.66
CA ALA A 258 10.29 15.87 4.34
C ALA A 258 9.38 17.11 4.45
N ARG A 259 9.72 18.09 5.30
CA ARG A 259 8.97 19.34 5.45
C ARG A 259 9.08 20.30 4.25
N TYR A 260 10.07 20.12 3.36
CA TYR A 260 10.21 21.02 2.21
C TYR A 260 9.08 20.80 1.19
N PRO A 261 8.45 21.86 0.64
CA PRO A 261 7.33 21.71 -0.30
C PRO A 261 7.65 20.90 -1.56
N THR A 262 8.91 20.85 -1.98
CA THR A 262 9.39 20.07 -3.13
C THR A 262 9.54 18.58 -2.85
N VAL A 263 9.36 18.15 -1.60
CA VAL A 263 9.59 16.79 -1.13
C VAL A 263 8.26 16.15 -0.74
N ILE A 264 8.08 14.90 -1.13
CA ILE A 264 6.97 14.06 -0.68
C ILE A 264 7.34 13.50 0.69
N GLY A 265 6.74 14.06 1.74
CA GLY A 265 6.95 13.61 3.12
C GLY A 265 6.11 12.37 3.44
N VAL A 266 6.79 11.30 3.90
CA VAL A 266 6.17 9.97 4.09
C VAL A 266 6.12 9.57 5.55
N GLY A 267 4.90 9.34 6.04
CA GLY A 267 4.63 8.83 7.39
C GLY A 267 4.48 7.31 7.42
N SER A 268 4.53 6.75 8.63
CA SER A 268 4.44 5.30 8.86
C SER A 268 3.06 4.90 9.36
N ILE A 269 2.55 3.78 8.82
CA ILE A 269 1.38 3.06 9.33
C ILE A 269 1.73 1.61 9.70
N ASN A 270 0.87 1.03 10.54
CA ASN A 270 0.89 -0.38 10.88
C ASN A 270 -0.04 -1.22 9.99
N ARG A 271 -0.04 -2.54 10.22
CA ARG A 271 -0.89 -3.52 9.49
C ARG A 271 -2.39 -3.20 9.54
N SER A 272 -2.83 -2.53 10.59
CA SER A 272 -4.23 -2.13 10.83
C SER A 272 -4.57 -0.74 10.26
N ASN A 273 -3.73 -0.16 9.40
CA ASN A 273 -3.86 1.20 8.84
C ASN A 273 -3.85 2.31 9.91
N GLN A 274 -3.34 2.04 11.10
CA GLN A 274 -3.18 3.08 12.12
C GLN A 274 -1.83 3.74 11.95
N LYS A 275 -1.78 5.07 12.08
CA LYS A 275 -0.52 5.82 12.12
C LYS A 275 0.37 5.26 13.24
N SER A 276 1.62 4.95 12.91
CA SER A 276 2.60 4.48 13.88
C SER A 276 2.79 5.51 14.99
N SER A 277 2.98 5.02 16.22
CA SER A 277 3.11 5.87 17.41
C SER A 277 4.32 6.80 17.31
N PHE A 278 5.42 6.31 16.74
CA PHE A 278 6.65 7.08 16.51
C PHE A 278 6.55 8.05 15.32
N SER A 279 5.62 7.85 14.37
CA SER A 279 5.60 8.63 13.13
C SER A 279 5.24 10.09 13.40
N TYR A 280 6.15 10.98 12.99
CA TYR A 280 5.84 12.40 12.85
C TYR A 280 4.71 12.60 11.83
N TYR A 281 3.94 13.66 12.06
CA TYR A 281 2.71 14.03 11.37
C TYR A 281 2.65 15.57 11.28
N GLY A 282 1.72 16.14 10.52
CA GLY A 282 1.60 17.59 10.37
C GLY A 282 1.11 18.02 8.98
N GLU A 283 1.03 19.33 8.76
CA GLU A 283 0.54 19.90 7.49
C GLU A 283 1.41 19.53 6.29
N SER A 284 2.71 19.33 6.49
CA SER A 284 3.65 18.97 5.43
C SER A 284 3.70 17.45 5.16
N LEU A 285 3.01 16.63 5.97
CA LEU A 285 2.83 15.22 5.66
C LEU A 285 1.99 15.06 4.38
N GLU A 286 2.43 14.20 3.47
CA GLU A 286 1.78 14.06 2.17
C GLU A 286 1.20 12.67 1.93
N LEU A 287 1.96 11.62 2.22
CA LEU A 287 1.51 10.24 2.04
C LEU A 287 1.90 9.42 3.27
N VAL A 288 1.23 8.30 3.45
CA VAL A 288 1.68 7.27 4.39
C VAL A 288 1.93 5.95 3.67
N ALA A 289 2.80 5.14 4.28
CA ALA A 289 3.11 3.81 3.81
C ALA A 289 3.47 2.87 4.99
N PRO A 290 3.51 1.55 4.76
CA PRO A 290 3.92 0.56 5.77
C PRO A 290 5.29 0.87 6.36
N GLY A 291 5.41 0.98 7.68
CA GLY A 291 6.69 1.23 8.34
C GLY A 291 6.88 0.52 9.68
N GLU A 292 5.97 -0.38 10.07
CA GLU A 292 6.14 -1.24 11.25
C GLU A 292 6.42 -2.69 10.86
N LYS A 293 7.45 -3.29 11.47
CA LYS A 293 7.86 -4.68 11.27
C LYS A 293 7.95 -5.04 9.79
N ILE A 294 8.76 -4.26 9.06
CA ILE A 294 8.99 -4.44 7.63
C ILE A 294 10.18 -5.38 7.44
N LEU A 295 9.94 -6.53 6.80
CA LEU A 295 11.00 -7.44 6.38
C LEU A 295 11.63 -6.94 5.08
N SER A 296 12.96 -6.82 5.04
CA SER A 296 13.71 -6.48 3.83
C SER A 296 15.09 -7.11 3.83
N THR A 297 15.83 -6.95 2.73
CA THR A 297 17.26 -7.27 2.64
C THR A 297 18.04 -6.51 3.72
N PHE A 298 19.18 -7.03 4.15
CA PHE A 298 19.96 -6.43 5.22
C PHE A 298 21.45 -6.75 5.05
N ALA A 299 22.30 -5.94 5.68
CA ALA A 299 23.74 -6.11 5.65
C ALA A 299 24.33 -5.71 7.00
N GLY A 300 24.13 -6.55 8.01
CA GLY A 300 24.60 -6.26 9.36
C GLY A 300 24.39 -7.42 10.32
N TYR A 301 24.84 -7.22 11.56
CA TYR A 301 24.72 -8.20 12.62
C TYR A 301 23.48 -7.94 13.47
N VAL A 302 22.73 -8.99 13.78
CA VAL A 302 21.64 -8.99 14.75
C VAL A 302 21.95 -10.10 15.75
N ASP A 303 22.09 -9.73 17.03
CA ASP A 303 22.47 -10.63 18.12
C ASP A 303 23.75 -11.42 17.83
N GLY A 304 24.77 -10.73 17.30
CA GLY A 304 26.07 -11.33 16.94
C GLY A 304 26.06 -12.12 15.63
N VAL A 305 24.92 -12.25 14.95
CA VAL A 305 24.79 -13.05 13.72
C VAL A 305 24.60 -12.16 12.51
N TYR A 306 25.42 -12.34 11.49
CA TYR A 306 25.24 -11.63 10.22
C TYR A 306 23.94 -12.07 9.55
N LYS A 307 23.08 -11.12 9.17
CA LYS A 307 21.78 -11.39 8.53
C LYS A 307 21.72 -10.76 7.15
N ASP A 308 21.29 -11.56 6.18
CA ASP A 308 20.91 -11.09 4.83
C ASP A 308 19.52 -10.46 4.79
N TYR A 309 18.67 -10.72 5.79
CA TYR A 309 17.33 -10.14 5.88
C TYR A 309 17.00 -9.83 7.32
N SER A 310 16.31 -8.72 7.57
CA SER A 310 15.92 -8.33 8.93
C SER A 310 14.62 -7.54 8.94
N TYR A 311 13.95 -7.54 10.10
CA TYR A 311 12.81 -6.69 10.37
C TYR A 311 13.30 -5.33 10.88
N SER A 312 12.63 -4.25 10.46
CA SER A 312 12.88 -2.91 10.99
C SER A 312 11.60 -2.09 11.08
N ASP A 313 11.62 -1.09 11.95
CA ASP A 313 10.54 -0.13 12.19
C ASP A 313 11.03 1.29 11.92
N GLY A 314 10.23 2.09 11.22
CA GLY A 314 10.51 3.50 11.00
C GLY A 314 9.83 4.10 9.77
N THR A 315 9.72 5.42 9.78
CA THR A 315 9.36 6.18 8.57
C THR A 315 10.41 6.02 7.46
N SER A 316 11.65 5.66 7.82
CA SER A 316 12.70 5.22 6.91
C SER A 316 12.34 3.98 6.09
N MET A 317 11.47 3.09 6.60
CA MET A 317 10.95 1.92 5.88
C MET A 317 9.69 2.27 5.10
N ALA A 318 8.89 3.23 5.56
CA ALA A 318 7.72 3.72 4.83
C ALA A 318 8.12 4.47 3.54
N SER A 319 9.13 5.34 3.60
CA SER A 319 9.63 6.14 2.48
C SER A 319 9.93 5.32 1.21
N PRO A 320 10.69 4.21 1.27
CA PRO A 320 11.02 3.42 0.08
C PRO A 320 9.82 2.72 -0.56
N PHE A 321 8.72 2.46 0.15
CA PHE A 321 7.49 2.00 -0.51
C PHE A 321 6.97 3.06 -1.49
N VAL A 322 6.96 4.35 -1.07
CA VAL A 322 6.56 5.46 -1.95
C VAL A 322 7.55 5.63 -3.10
N ALA A 323 8.85 5.45 -2.87
CA ALA A 323 9.85 5.50 -3.93
C ALA A 323 9.67 4.39 -4.98
N GLY A 324 9.37 3.16 -4.53
CA GLY A 324 9.01 2.06 -5.42
C GLY A 324 7.73 2.36 -6.22
N ILE A 325 6.68 2.86 -5.57
CA ILE A 325 5.44 3.25 -6.27
C ILE A 325 5.70 4.37 -7.29
N ALA A 326 6.50 5.38 -6.94
CA ALA A 326 6.88 6.44 -7.86
C ALA A 326 7.62 5.89 -9.09
N ALA A 327 8.46 4.86 -8.92
CA ALA A 327 9.13 4.19 -10.04
C ALA A 327 8.13 3.48 -10.96
N LEU A 328 7.09 2.87 -10.39
CA LEU A 328 6.00 2.28 -11.19
C LEU A 328 5.22 3.33 -11.97
N TYR A 329 4.88 4.47 -11.36
CA TYR A 329 4.25 5.59 -12.07
C TYR A 329 5.16 6.15 -13.17
N LYS A 330 6.45 6.33 -12.91
CA LYS A 330 7.37 6.85 -13.93
C LYS A 330 7.54 5.88 -15.11
N GLN A 331 7.46 4.56 -14.87
CA GLN A 331 7.41 3.57 -15.95
C GLN A 331 6.09 3.63 -16.73
N ALA A 332 4.95 3.76 -16.03
CA ALA A 332 3.63 3.84 -16.66
C ALA A 332 3.42 5.15 -17.43
N TYR A 333 4.03 6.25 -16.99
CA TYR A 333 3.87 7.60 -17.52
C TYR A 333 5.26 8.26 -17.74
N PRO A 334 6.07 7.77 -18.70
CA PRO A 334 7.45 8.25 -18.87
C PRO A 334 7.56 9.74 -19.19
N GLU A 335 6.58 10.29 -19.90
CA GLU A 335 6.53 11.70 -20.30
C GLU A 335 6.00 12.63 -19.20
N PHE A 336 5.52 12.10 -18.07
CA PHE A 336 4.97 12.93 -17.01
C PHE A 336 6.09 13.54 -16.16
N THR A 337 5.90 14.80 -15.80
CA THR A 337 6.73 15.55 -14.85
C THR A 337 6.63 14.97 -13.45
N ASN A 338 7.57 15.32 -12.58
CA ASN A 338 7.49 14.93 -11.16
C ASN A 338 6.20 15.43 -10.48
N ALA A 339 5.72 16.62 -10.84
CA ALA A 339 4.53 17.23 -10.30
C ALA A 339 3.27 16.44 -10.70
N GLN A 340 3.16 16.04 -11.97
CA GLN A 340 2.04 15.23 -12.45
C GLN A 340 2.01 13.86 -11.78
N ILE A 341 3.16 13.18 -11.68
CA ILE A 341 3.25 11.88 -10.98
C ILE A 341 2.89 12.03 -9.50
N ARG A 342 3.38 13.09 -8.84
CA ARG A 342 3.02 13.40 -7.45
C ARG A 342 1.50 13.57 -7.29
N THR A 343 0.85 14.33 -8.17
CA THR A 343 -0.62 14.47 -8.17
C THR A 343 -1.34 13.14 -8.37
N LEU A 344 -0.87 12.28 -9.29
CA LEU A 344 -1.47 10.96 -9.48
C LEU A 344 -1.36 10.09 -8.22
N MET A 345 -0.20 10.07 -7.57
CA MET A 345 -0.02 9.34 -6.31
C MET A 345 -0.95 9.85 -5.20
N GLN A 346 -1.15 11.18 -5.10
CA GLN A 346 -2.08 11.79 -4.15
C GLN A 346 -3.53 11.39 -4.44
N GLN A 347 -3.96 11.42 -5.70
CA GLN A 347 -5.34 11.10 -6.10
C GLN A 347 -5.67 9.61 -5.96
N SER A 348 -4.69 8.74 -6.22
CA SER A 348 -4.82 7.29 -6.10
C SER A 348 -4.72 6.77 -4.66
N ALA A 349 -4.25 7.60 -3.72
CA ALA A 349 -4.08 7.18 -2.34
C ALA A 349 -5.41 6.74 -1.70
N ILE A 350 -5.34 5.66 -0.90
CA ILE A 350 -6.42 5.24 -0.03
C ILE A 350 -6.45 6.23 1.13
N ASP A 351 -7.46 7.10 1.14
CA ASP A 351 -7.69 8.09 2.19
C ASP A 351 -8.02 7.39 3.52
N LEU A 352 -7.27 7.75 4.55
CA LEU A 352 -7.32 7.21 5.90
C LEU A 352 -7.51 8.37 6.86
N GLY A 353 -8.25 8.15 7.94
CA GLY A 353 -8.50 9.19 8.92
C GLY A 353 -9.65 10.11 8.51
N VAL A 354 -9.41 11.41 8.51
CA VAL A 354 -10.42 12.42 8.17
C VAL A 354 -10.45 12.57 6.67
N LYS A 355 -11.64 12.45 6.07
CA LYS A 355 -11.84 12.55 4.62
C LYS A 355 -11.09 13.75 4.01
N GLY A 356 -10.27 13.47 3.00
CA GLY A 356 -9.41 14.45 2.33
C GLY A 356 -7.99 14.45 2.89
N LYS A 357 -7.20 15.48 2.57
CA LYS A 357 -5.86 15.61 3.15
C LYS A 357 -6.00 15.94 4.64
N ASP A 358 -5.37 15.15 5.50
CA ASP A 358 -5.28 15.43 6.95
C ASP A 358 -3.85 15.40 7.47
N SER A 359 -3.64 15.88 8.70
CA SER A 359 -2.29 15.97 9.28
C SER A 359 -1.72 14.63 9.74
N SER A 360 -2.54 13.60 9.94
CA SER A 360 -2.14 12.28 10.44
C SER A 360 -1.75 11.31 9.33
N TYR A 361 -2.41 11.40 8.18
CA TYR A 361 -2.26 10.47 7.06
C TYR A 361 -1.92 11.15 5.73
N GLY A 362 -1.85 12.49 5.68
CA GLY A 362 -1.69 13.21 4.42
C GLY A 362 -2.88 12.95 3.50
N TYR A 363 -2.62 12.65 2.22
CA TYR A 363 -3.61 12.17 1.26
C TYR A 363 -3.99 10.69 1.46
N GLY A 364 -3.27 9.97 2.31
CA GLY A 364 -3.54 8.59 2.67
C GLY A 364 -2.44 7.61 2.25
N LEU A 365 -2.80 6.33 2.25
CA LEU A 365 -1.91 5.22 1.91
C LEU A 365 -1.64 5.19 0.41
N VAL A 366 -0.37 5.31 0.03
CA VAL A 366 0.09 5.29 -1.37
C VAL A 366 -0.36 4.01 -2.11
N GLN A 367 -0.69 4.13 -3.39
CA GLN A 367 -1.14 3.03 -4.26
C GLN A 367 -0.49 3.11 -5.65
N PRO A 368 -0.20 1.98 -6.31
CA PRO A 368 0.41 1.93 -7.63
C PRO A 368 -0.50 2.51 -8.71
N PRO A 369 0.06 2.82 -9.90
CA PRO A 369 -0.77 3.03 -11.08
C PRO A 369 -1.62 1.78 -11.34
N PHE A 370 -2.79 1.96 -11.96
CA PHE A 370 -3.66 0.87 -12.40
C PHE A 370 -3.97 1.02 -13.89
N GLU A 371 -4.16 -0.12 -14.54
CA GLU A 371 -4.45 -0.21 -15.97
C GLU A 371 -5.95 -0.52 -16.21
N VAL A 372 -6.49 0.04 -17.29
CA VAL A 372 -7.78 -0.35 -17.86
C VAL A 372 -7.58 -0.65 -19.34
N ASN A 373 -7.88 -1.89 -19.75
CA ASN A 373 -7.83 -2.35 -21.15
C ASN A 373 -6.46 -2.21 -21.86
N GLY A 374 -5.34 -2.41 -21.17
CA GLY A 374 -4.00 -2.28 -21.76
C GLY A 374 -3.36 -0.90 -21.55
N GLU A 375 -4.13 0.09 -21.08
CA GLU A 375 -3.67 1.47 -20.96
C GLU A 375 -3.68 1.98 -19.51
N PRO A 376 -2.69 2.80 -19.11
CA PRO A 376 -2.71 3.47 -17.82
C PRO A 376 -3.99 4.32 -17.65
N PHE A 377 -4.73 4.09 -16.56
CA PHE A 377 -6.00 4.78 -16.32
C PHE A 377 -5.81 6.04 -15.46
N ILE A 378 -6.43 7.13 -15.87
CA ILE A 378 -6.52 8.38 -15.10
C ILE A 378 -7.98 8.79 -15.16
N SER A 379 -8.60 9.09 -14.02
CA SER A 379 -9.95 9.64 -14.07
C SER A 379 -9.94 11.06 -14.63
N SER A 380 -10.85 11.34 -15.56
CA SER A 380 -11.09 12.69 -16.08
C SER A 380 -11.68 13.65 -15.04
N PHE A 381 -12.17 13.14 -13.91
CA PHE A 381 -12.73 13.96 -12.84
C PHE A 381 -11.80 13.98 -11.61
N PRO A 382 -11.45 15.17 -11.08
CA PRO A 382 -10.48 15.31 -10.00
C PRO A 382 -10.98 14.75 -8.65
N ASP A 383 -12.29 14.54 -8.50
CA ASP A 383 -12.92 13.98 -7.31
C ASP A 383 -13.39 12.52 -7.48
N VAL A 384 -13.03 11.90 -8.60
CA VAL A 384 -13.18 10.45 -8.83
C VAL A 384 -11.81 9.83 -8.65
N LYS A 385 -11.63 9.14 -7.52
CA LYS A 385 -10.39 8.40 -7.29
C LYS A 385 -10.29 7.29 -8.32
N SER A 386 -9.15 7.19 -8.95
CA SER A 386 -8.96 6.27 -10.06
C SER A 386 -9.02 4.78 -9.65
N ASN A 387 -8.86 4.47 -8.36
CA ASN A 387 -9.09 3.15 -7.78
C ASN A 387 -10.52 2.95 -7.21
N ALA A 388 -11.43 3.91 -7.36
CA ALA A 388 -12.79 3.77 -6.88
C ALA A 388 -13.55 2.70 -7.68
N TRP A 389 -14.46 1.98 -7.01
CA TRP A 389 -15.25 0.90 -7.60
C TRP A 389 -16.16 1.33 -8.76
N TYR A 390 -16.38 2.64 -8.91
CA TYR A 390 -17.19 3.27 -9.96
C TYR A 390 -16.35 4.02 -11.01
N ALA A 391 -15.03 4.09 -10.85
CA ALA A 391 -14.19 4.98 -11.65
C ALA A 391 -14.24 4.60 -13.14
N LYS A 392 -14.20 3.31 -13.45
CA LYS A 392 -14.21 2.80 -14.83
C LYS A 392 -15.53 3.10 -15.53
N GLU A 393 -16.65 2.85 -14.85
CA GLU A 393 -17.98 3.11 -15.40
C GLU A 393 -18.23 4.61 -15.60
N ILE A 394 -17.73 5.47 -14.70
CA ILE A 394 -17.78 6.93 -14.90
C ILE A 394 -16.98 7.33 -16.14
N GLU A 395 -15.74 6.86 -16.27
CA GLU A 395 -14.90 7.24 -17.40
C GLU A 395 -15.50 6.78 -18.73
N TYR A 396 -15.99 5.54 -18.80
CA TYR A 396 -16.71 5.03 -19.98
C TYR A 396 -17.85 5.97 -20.40
N LEU A 397 -18.66 6.43 -19.45
CA LEU A 397 -19.75 7.35 -19.75
C LEU A 397 -19.24 8.75 -20.17
N TYR A 398 -18.09 9.18 -19.67
CA TYR A 398 -17.48 10.46 -20.05
C TYR A 398 -16.94 10.41 -21.48
N GLU A 399 -16.17 9.37 -21.82
CA GLU A 399 -15.61 9.14 -23.16
C GLU A 399 -16.70 8.99 -24.24
N ASN A 400 -17.89 8.54 -23.86
CA ASN A 400 -19.05 8.40 -24.75
C ASN A 400 -19.98 9.64 -24.75
N ASP A 401 -19.54 10.78 -24.21
CA ASP A 401 -20.28 12.04 -24.12
C ASP A 401 -21.60 11.97 -23.33
N ILE A 402 -21.81 10.91 -22.55
CA ILE A 402 -23.02 10.67 -21.75
C ILE A 402 -23.00 11.54 -20.50
N ILE A 403 -21.82 11.70 -19.88
CA ILE A 403 -21.62 12.60 -18.73
C ILE A 403 -20.53 13.62 -19.02
N THR A 404 -20.59 14.77 -18.35
CA THR A 404 -19.60 15.85 -18.50
C THR A 404 -19.15 16.45 -17.16
N GLY A 405 -19.65 15.94 -16.03
CA GLY A 405 -19.47 16.54 -14.71
C GLY A 405 -20.23 17.86 -14.51
N TYR A 406 -19.88 18.57 -13.44
CA TYR A 406 -20.37 19.91 -13.11
C TYR A 406 -19.44 20.99 -13.66
N PRO A 407 -19.89 22.26 -13.74
CA PRO A 407 -19.07 23.36 -14.28
C PRO A 407 -17.75 23.61 -13.54
N ASP A 408 -17.60 23.12 -12.30
CA ASP A 408 -16.36 23.17 -11.52
C ASP A 408 -15.39 22.02 -11.86
N GLY A 409 -15.71 21.21 -12.87
CA GLY A 409 -14.90 20.08 -13.33
C GLY A 409 -15.09 18.80 -12.52
N ARG A 410 -15.89 18.80 -11.45
CA ARG A 410 -16.11 17.62 -10.60
C ARG A 410 -17.25 16.74 -11.06
N PHE A 411 -17.23 15.47 -10.67
CA PHE A 411 -18.34 14.54 -10.88
C PHE A 411 -19.30 14.46 -9.66
N VAL A 412 -18.80 14.71 -8.45
CA VAL A 412 -19.44 14.56 -7.13
C VAL A 412 -20.14 13.20 -6.93
N PRO A 413 -19.36 12.08 -6.90
CA PRO A 413 -19.89 10.72 -6.97
C PRO A 413 -20.89 10.35 -5.87
N GLN A 414 -20.77 10.95 -4.69
CA GLN A 414 -21.60 10.61 -3.52
C GLN A 414 -22.91 11.40 -3.44
N ASN A 415 -23.09 12.43 -4.29
CA ASN A 415 -24.32 13.22 -4.26
C ASN A 415 -25.49 12.43 -4.88
N PRO A 416 -26.72 12.58 -4.35
CA PRO A 416 -27.90 12.04 -4.99
C PRO A 416 -28.10 12.60 -6.41
N VAL A 417 -28.57 11.75 -7.33
CA VAL A 417 -28.97 12.19 -8.68
C VAL A 417 -30.37 12.76 -8.65
N THR A 418 -30.57 13.94 -9.24
CA THR A 418 -31.92 14.48 -9.47
C THR A 418 -32.62 13.78 -10.63
N ARG A 419 -33.96 13.82 -10.68
CA ARG A 419 -34.73 13.25 -11.78
C ARG A 419 -34.37 13.84 -13.15
N ALA A 420 -34.09 15.15 -13.21
CA ALA A 420 -33.65 15.80 -14.45
C ALA A 420 -32.26 15.35 -14.91
N GLU A 421 -31.31 15.21 -14.00
CA GLU A 421 -29.97 14.70 -14.31
C GLU A 421 -30.01 13.23 -14.78
N ALA A 422 -30.78 12.39 -14.08
CA ALA A 422 -30.94 10.98 -14.44
C ALA A 422 -31.51 10.79 -15.85
N VAL A 423 -32.55 11.55 -16.20
CA VAL A 423 -33.15 11.51 -17.54
C VAL A 423 -32.25 12.12 -18.60
N THR A 424 -31.45 13.13 -18.26
CA THR A 424 -30.46 13.69 -19.20
C THR A 424 -29.39 12.66 -19.55
N MET A 425 -28.83 11.97 -18.55
CA MET A 425 -27.84 10.91 -18.77
C MET A 425 -28.42 9.73 -19.55
N LEU A 426 -29.62 9.25 -19.17
CA LEU A 426 -30.31 8.19 -19.92
C LEU A 426 -30.63 8.62 -21.36
N GLY A 427 -31.11 9.86 -21.53
CA GLY A 427 -31.49 10.39 -22.84
C GLY A 427 -30.29 10.47 -23.78
N LYS A 428 -29.12 10.91 -23.28
CA LYS A 428 -27.86 10.85 -24.03
C LYS A 428 -27.47 9.42 -24.39
N ALA A 429 -27.48 8.52 -23.41
CA ALA A 429 -27.16 7.11 -23.59
C ALA A 429 -28.04 6.43 -24.67
N MET A 430 -29.34 6.78 -24.70
CA MET A 430 -30.31 6.25 -25.67
C MET A 430 -30.44 7.10 -26.95
N LYS A 431 -29.60 8.13 -27.13
CA LYS A 431 -29.63 9.07 -28.28
C LYS A 431 -31.01 9.72 -28.51
N LEU A 432 -31.73 10.02 -27.42
CA LEU A 432 -32.97 10.80 -27.45
C LEU A 432 -32.68 12.28 -27.77
N SER A 433 -33.69 13.02 -28.22
CA SER A 433 -33.53 14.45 -28.49
C SER A 433 -33.36 15.24 -27.18
N GLY A 434 -32.26 15.98 -27.08
CA GLY A 434 -32.01 16.95 -26.02
C GLY A 434 -32.47 18.37 -26.36
N GLU A 435 -33.05 18.60 -27.53
CA GLU A 435 -33.46 19.94 -27.97
C GLU A 435 -34.50 20.52 -27.02
N LEU A 436 -34.21 21.71 -26.48
CA LEU A 436 -35.09 22.38 -25.52
C LEU A 436 -36.52 22.48 -26.06
N SER A 437 -37.44 21.83 -25.36
CA SER A 437 -38.80 21.61 -25.85
C SER A 437 -39.83 21.94 -24.78
N GLN A 438 -41.00 22.44 -25.18
CA GLN A 438 -42.08 22.67 -24.23
C GLN A 438 -42.61 21.32 -23.74
N THR A 439 -42.63 21.13 -22.43
CA THR A 439 -43.17 19.92 -21.80
C THR A 439 -44.63 20.11 -21.38
N SER A 440 -45.31 19.00 -21.08
CA SER A 440 -46.65 19.01 -20.47
C SER A 440 -46.63 19.21 -18.96
N PHE A 441 -45.44 19.25 -18.33
CA PHE A 441 -45.30 19.36 -16.88
C PHE A 441 -45.27 20.82 -16.44
N THR A 442 -46.01 21.15 -15.39
CA THR A 442 -46.18 22.52 -14.90
C THR A 442 -44.89 23.12 -14.31
N ASP A 443 -43.95 22.29 -13.88
CA ASP A 443 -42.68 22.65 -13.24
C ASP A 443 -41.45 22.45 -14.15
N VAL A 444 -41.66 22.13 -15.44
CA VAL A 444 -40.58 21.98 -16.43
C VAL A 444 -40.84 22.90 -17.63
N PRO A 445 -40.49 24.19 -17.54
CA PRO A 445 -40.58 25.10 -18.68
C PRO A 445 -39.58 24.72 -19.78
N LYS A 446 -39.80 25.19 -21.02
CA LYS A 446 -38.87 24.97 -22.15
C LYS A 446 -37.43 25.38 -21.84
N SER A 447 -37.23 26.39 -20.99
CA SER A 447 -35.90 26.87 -20.59
C SER A 447 -35.16 25.94 -19.63
N ASN A 448 -35.81 24.93 -19.06
CA ASN A 448 -35.14 23.94 -18.22
C ASN A 448 -34.16 23.13 -19.07
N PHE A 449 -32.92 22.98 -18.59
CA PHE A 449 -31.83 22.31 -19.31
C PHE A 449 -32.18 20.88 -19.77
N ALA A 450 -33.04 20.18 -19.02
CA ALA A 450 -33.44 18.81 -19.28
C ALA A 450 -34.76 18.70 -20.06
N SER A 451 -35.39 19.82 -20.44
CA SER A 451 -36.76 19.84 -21.00
C SER A 451 -36.93 18.96 -22.25
N GLY A 452 -35.94 18.98 -23.15
CA GLY A 452 -35.90 18.11 -24.34
C GLY A 452 -35.88 16.63 -23.98
N TYR A 453 -34.91 16.22 -23.15
CA TYR A 453 -34.78 14.83 -22.71
C TYR A 453 -35.98 14.35 -21.88
N ILE A 454 -36.52 15.19 -20.99
CA ILE A 454 -37.73 14.89 -20.22
C ILE A 454 -38.90 14.62 -21.17
N LYS A 455 -39.11 15.48 -22.16
CA LYS A 455 -40.15 15.27 -23.17
C LYS A 455 -39.93 13.96 -23.94
N SER A 456 -38.75 13.75 -24.52
CA SER A 456 -38.47 12.55 -25.32
C SER A 456 -38.57 11.26 -24.51
N ALA A 457 -38.12 11.25 -23.26
CA ALA A 457 -38.20 10.08 -22.39
C ALA A 457 -39.63 9.77 -21.95
N THR A 458 -40.46 10.80 -21.71
CA THR A 458 -41.88 10.62 -21.40
C THR A 458 -42.68 10.17 -22.63
N ASP A 459 -42.44 10.75 -23.81
CA ASP A 459 -43.06 10.33 -25.07
C ASP A 459 -42.72 8.86 -25.38
N SER A 460 -41.50 8.43 -25.04
CA SER A 460 -41.03 7.04 -25.17
C SER A 460 -41.45 6.12 -24.02
N LYS A 461 -42.26 6.61 -23.07
CA LYS A 461 -42.76 5.87 -21.88
C LYS A 461 -41.68 5.29 -20.97
N LEU A 462 -40.45 5.83 -21.01
CA LEU A 462 -39.36 5.42 -20.13
C LEU A 462 -39.62 5.89 -18.70
N ILE A 463 -40.10 7.12 -18.56
CA ILE A 463 -40.40 7.76 -17.28
C ILE A 463 -41.70 8.57 -17.35
N ALA A 464 -42.42 8.64 -16.24
CA ALA A 464 -43.63 9.44 -16.08
C ALA A 464 -43.43 10.54 -15.03
N GLY A 465 -44.24 11.60 -15.14
CA GLY A 465 -44.41 12.56 -14.06
C GLY A 465 -45.41 12.08 -13.01
N PHE A 466 -45.76 12.98 -12.10
CA PHE A 466 -46.65 12.72 -10.98
C PHE A 466 -48.10 13.05 -11.32
N PRO A 467 -49.09 12.48 -10.60
CA PRO A 467 -50.51 12.76 -10.81
C PRO A 467 -50.90 14.24 -10.62
N ASP A 468 -50.09 15.02 -9.92
CA ASP A 468 -50.26 16.46 -9.72
C ASP A 468 -49.85 17.30 -10.95
N GLY A 469 -49.45 16.67 -12.06
CA GLY A 469 -49.04 17.33 -13.29
C GLY A 469 -47.60 17.82 -13.29
N THR A 470 -46.82 17.50 -12.26
CA THR A 470 -45.40 17.87 -12.15
C THR A 470 -44.46 16.74 -12.56
N PHE A 471 -43.22 17.07 -12.91
CA PHE A 471 -42.14 16.10 -13.10
C PHE A 471 -41.21 16.02 -11.90
N LYS A 472 -41.11 17.08 -11.09
CA LYS A 472 -40.19 17.27 -9.96
C LYS A 472 -38.72 17.14 -10.39
N PRO A 473 -38.23 18.00 -11.32
CA PRO A 473 -36.92 17.84 -11.95
C PRO A 473 -35.75 17.86 -10.94
N ASN A 474 -35.87 18.64 -9.87
CA ASN A 474 -34.83 18.80 -8.85
C ASN A 474 -34.93 17.79 -7.70
N ALA A 475 -35.97 16.94 -7.67
CA ALA A 475 -36.10 15.93 -6.63
C ALA A 475 -35.09 14.79 -6.89
N PRO A 476 -34.44 14.25 -5.85
CA PRO A 476 -33.65 13.04 -5.97
C PRO A 476 -34.47 11.88 -6.54
N ILE A 477 -33.84 11.03 -7.36
CA ILE A 477 -34.46 9.81 -7.89
C ILE A 477 -34.12 8.61 -7.01
N THR A 478 -35.10 7.73 -6.78
CA THR A 478 -34.90 6.54 -5.95
C THR A 478 -34.25 5.40 -6.74
N ARG A 479 -33.58 4.48 -6.03
CA ARG A 479 -33.03 3.26 -6.61
C ARG A 479 -34.12 2.40 -7.30
N ALA A 480 -35.32 2.36 -6.73
CA ALA A 480 -36.47 1.68 -7.33
C ALA A 480 -36.88 2.29 -8.68
N ASP A 481 -36.99 3.62 -8.75
CA ASP A 481 -37.37 4.30 -9.99
C ASP A 481 -36.34 4.05 -11.10
N VAL A 482 -35.04 4.06 -10.75
CA VAL A 482 -33.97 3.75 -11.70
C VAL A 482 -34.07 2.32 -12.23
N ALA A 483 -34.35 1.34 -11.37
CA ALA A 483 -34.55 -0.04 -11.82
C ALA A 483 -35.71 -0.16 -12.83
N VAL A 484 -36.82 0.52 -12.57
CA VAL A 484 -37.98 0.57 -13.48
C VAL A 484 -37.61 1.21 -14.82
N ILE A 485 -36.88 2.33 -14.78
CA ILE A 485 -36.44 3.05 -15.98
C ILE A 485 -35.51 2.18 -16.82
N LEU A 486 -34.50 1.54 -16.21
CA LEU A 486 -33.54 0.70 -16.93
C LEU A 486 -34.21 -0.54 -17.53
N LYS A 487 -35.13 -1.18 -16.80
CA LYS A 487 -35.91 -2.29 -17.37
C LYS A 487 -36.70 -1.84 -18.60
N ARG A 488 -37.37 -0.68 -18.54
CA ARG A 488 -38.14 -0.15 -19.68
C ARG A 488 -37.26 0.21 -20.85
N ALA A 489 -36.06 0.74 -20.59
CA ALA A 489 -35.11 1.15 -21.62
C ALA A 489 -34.51 -0.04 -22.37
N TYR A 490 -34.17 -1.13 -21.67
CA TYR A 490 -33.35 -2.21 -22.22
C TYR A 490 -34.01 -3.59 -22.24
N GLY A 491 -35.19 -3.76 -21.64
CA GLY A 491 -36.02 -4.96 -21.81
C GLY A 491 -35.47 -6.24 -21.17
N TYR A 492 -34.77 -6.13 -20.04
CA TYR A 492 -34.16 -7.29 -19.37
C TYR A 492 -35.17 -8.37 -18.98
N ARG A 493 -34.73 -9.63 -19.06
CA ARG A 493 -35.45 -10.79 -18.49
C ARG A 493 -35.38 -10.74 -16.97
N THR A 494 -36.35 -11.38 -16.32
CA THR A 494 -36.40 -11.50 -14.86
C THR A 494 -36.32 -12.96 -14.45
N ASP A 495 -35.36 -13.28 -13.58
CA ASP A 495 -35.30 -14.50 -12.80
C ASP A 495 -35.57 -14.17 -11.31
N TYR A 496 -36.28 -15.05 -10.63
CA TYR A 496 -36.65 -14.95 -9.21
C TYR A 496 -35.90 -15.97 -8.34
N SER A 497 -34.89 -16.65 -8.88
CA SER A 497 -34.02 -17.58 -8.15
C SER A 497 -33.27 -16.91 -6.99
N LYS A 498 -32.97 -15.62 -7.12
CA LYS A 498 -32.41 -14.76 -6.08
C LYS A 498 -33.33 -13.57 -5.85
N LEU A 499 -33.67 -13.33 -4.58
CA LEU A 499 -34.55 -12.23 -4.18
C LEU A 499 -33.87 -11.36 -3.12
N PHE A 500 -34.11 -10.05 -3.20
CA PHE A 500 -33.70 -9.12 -2.14
C PHE A 500 -34.67 -9.16 -0.96
N LYS A 501 -34.13 -9.06 0.25
CA LYS A 501 -34.93 -9.17 1.50
C LYS A 501 -35.93 -8.02 1.68
N ASP A 502 -35.64 -6.86 1.10
CA ASP A 502 -36.38 -5.61 1.27
C ASP A 502 -37.16 -5.18 0.01
N VAL A 503 -37.45 -6.13 -0.88
CA VAL A 503 -38.20 -5.89 -2.12
C VAL A 503 -39.44 -6.78 -2.14
N PRO A 504 -40.56 -6.36 -1.51
CA PRO A 504 -41.80 -7.13 -1.46
C PRO A 504 -42.45 -7.32 -2.84
N ASN A 505 -43.14 -8.45 -3.05
CA ASN A 505 -43.69 -8.83 -4.36
C ASN A 505 -44.87 -7.97 -4.83
N GLU A 506 -45.52 -7.27 -3.92
CA GLU A 506 -46.63 -6.35 -4.20
C GLU A 506 -46.17 -4.95 -4.65
N LYS A 507 -44.87 -4.66 -4.61
CA LYS A 507 -44.35 -3.33 -4.99
C LYS A 507 -44.24 -3.19 -6.50
N TYR A 508 -44.54 -1.99 -7.00
CA TYR A 508 -44.50 -1.67 -8.44
C TYR A 508 -43.11 -1.90 -9.09
N TYR A 509 -42.04 -1.86 -8.29
CA TYR A 509 -40.66 -2.06 -8.75
C TYR A 509 -40.17 -3.50 -8.61
N PHE A 510 -40.95 -4.42 -8.03
CA PHE A 510 -40.50 -5.79 -7.71
C PHE A 510 -39.86 -6.49 -8.90
N GLU A 511 -40.58 -6.57 -10.02
CA GLU A 511 -40.11 -7.23 -11.22
C GLU A 511 -38.89 -6.51 -11.84
N SER A 512 -38.84 -5.18 -11.73
CA SER A 512 -37.78 -4.37 -12.33
C SER A 512 -36.46 -4.49 -11.60
N VAL A 513 -36.50 -4.49 -10.26
CA VAL A 513 -35.32 -4.71 -9.42
C VAL A 513 -34.69 -6.08 -9.70
N HIS A 514 -35.50 -7.13 -9.79
CA HIS A 514 -35.00 -8.47 -10.08
C HIS A 514 -34.53 -8.62 -11.53
N SER A 515 -35.08 -7.84 -12.48
CA SER A 515 -34.60 -7.83 -13.86
C SER A 515 -33.17 -7.27 -13.98
N ILE A 516 -32.86 -6.20 -13.25
CA ILE A 516 -31.51 -5.60 -13.27
C ILE A 516 -30.51 -6.43 -12.46
N LEU A 517 -30.98 -7.18 -11.45
CA LEU A 517 -30.18 -8.22 -10.78
C LEU A 517 -29.85 -9.35 -11.76
N THR A 518 -30.85 -9.88 -12.47
CA THR A 518 -30.68 -10.95 -13.47
C THR A 518 -29.72 -10.53 -14.59
N ALA A 519 -29.77 -9.25 -14.99
CA ALA A 519 -28.89 -8.69 -16.00
C ALA A 519 -27.47 -8.37 -15.49
N GLY A 520 -27.13 -8.66 -14.23
CA GLY A 520 -25.78 -8.39 -13.68
C GLY A 520 -25.48 -6.90 -13.50
N ILE A 521 -26.49 -6.03 -13.46
CA ILE A 521 -26.30 -4.58 -13.26
C ILE A 521 -25.97 -4.29 -11.80
N THR A 522 -26.54 -5.07 -10.87
CA THR A 522 -26.38 -4.87 -9.43
C THR A 522 -26.51 -6.19 -8.66
N ASN A 523 -25.72 -6.33 -7.59
CA ASN A 523 -25.87 -7.39 -6.58
C ASN A 523 -26.54 -6.88 -5.29
N GLY A 524 -27.01 -5.63 -5.28
CA GLY A 524 -27.47 -4.95 -4.06
C GLY A 524 -26.34 -4.72 -3.06
N TYR A 525 -26.69 -4.65 -1.79
CA TYR A 525 -25.75 -4.45 -0.68
C TYR A 525 -25.34 -5.79 -0.05
N PRO A 526 -24.16 -5.87 0.62
CA PRO A 526 -23.67 -7.10 1.25
C PRO A 526 -24.63 -7.74 2.27
N ASP A 527 -25.56 -6.98 2.83
CA ASP A 527 -26.60 -7.45 3.76
C ASP A 527 -27.76 -8.19 3.06
N GLY A 528 -27.74 -8.25 1.72
CA GLY A 528 -28.77 -8.87 0.88
C GLY A 528 -29.97 -7.95 0.60
N THR A 529 -29.81 -6.64 0.76
CA THR A 529 -30.84 -5.64 0.46
C THR A 529 -30.60 -4.90 -0.86
N PHE A 530 -31.66 -4.33 -1.44
CA PHE A 530 -31.59 -3.43 -2.60
C PHE A 530 -31.74 -1.96 -2.21
N ARG A 531 -32.40 -1.64 -1.10
CA ARG A 531 -32.75 -0.30 -0.59
C ARG A 531 -33.56 0.53 -1.59
N PRO A 532 -34.76 0.07 -1.98
CA PRO A 532 -35.53 0.67 -3.09
C PRO A 532 -35.96 2.13 -2.85
N ALA A 533 -36.19 2.51 -1.60
CA ALA A 533 -36.65 3.86 -1.24
C ALA A 533 -35.51 4.89 -1.09
N GLU A 534 -34.26 4.44 -1.02
CA GLU A 534 -33.12 5.35 -0.92
C GLU A 534 -32.87 6.07 -2.24
N SER A 535 -32.40 7.33 -2.16
CA SER A 535 -31.95 8.06 -3.32
C SER A 535 -30.67 7.45 -3.84
N ILE A 536 -30.57 7.25 -5.15
CA ILE A 536 -29.35 6.73 -5.77
C ILE A 536 -28.27 7.82 -5.84
N SER A 537 -27.03 7.47 -5.53
CA SER A 537 -25.88 8.37 -5.74
C SER A 537 -25.52 8.50 -7.22
N ARG A 538 -24.81 9.57 -7.61
CA ARG A 538 -24.29 9.76 -8.97
C ARG A 538 -23.38 8.63 -9.41
N ALA A 539 -22.52 8.11 -8.52
CA ALA A 539 -21.67 6.96 -8.79
C ALA A 539 -22.48 5.69 -9.06
N GLU A 540 -23.45 5.35 -8.20
CA GLU A 540 -24.29 4.16 -8.39
C GLU A 540 -25.11 4.25 -9.67
N PHE A 541 -25.66 5.43 -9.99
CA PHE A 541 -26.40 5.63 -11.23
C PHE A 541 -25.50 5.46 -12.46
N ALA A 542 -24.30 6.06 -12.45
CA ALA A 542 -23.32 5.90 -13.52
C ALA A 542 -22.95 4.43 -13.73
N VAL A 543 -22.70 3.69 -12.63
CA VAL A 543 -22.40 2.26 -12.70
C VAL A 543 -23.56 1.47 -13.28
N PHE A 544 -24.79 1.73 -12.82
CA PHE A 544 -25.97 1.04 -13.36
C PHE A 544 -26.16 1.31 -14.86
N LEU A 545 -25.93 2.56 -15.29
CA LEU A 545 -26.08 2.95 -16.68
C LEU A 545 -24.97 2.38 -17.58
N ALA A 546 -23.71 2.41 -17.14
CA ALA A 546 -22.60 1.82 -17.89
C ALA A 546 -22.79 0.31 -18.10
N ARG A 547 -23.19 -0.43 -17.05
CA ARG A 547 -23.50 -1.87 -17.13
C ARG A 547 -24.70 -2.20 -18.00
N ALA A 548 -25.64 -1.26 -18.09
CA ALA A 548 -26.77 -1.39 -19.00
C ALA A 548 -26.33 -1.24 -20.47
N LEU A 549 -25.37 -0.35 -20.73
CA LEU A 549 -24.85 -0.05 -22.07
C LEU A 549 -23.83 -1.06 -22.58
N ASP A 550 -22.99 -1.60 -21.71
CA ASP A 550 -21.91 -2.50 -22.09
C ASP A 550 -21.84 -3.70 -21.13
N GLU A 551 -21.97 -4.90 -21.71
CA GLU A 551 -22.03 -6.16 -20.95
C GLU A 551 -20.71 -6.50 -20.26
N SER A 552 -19.58 -5.97 -20.73
CA SER A 552 -18.26 -6.21 -20.13
C SER A 552 -18.12 -5.63 -18.71
N TYR A 553 -18.96 -4.65 -18.35
CA TYR A 553 -19.02 -4.09 -17.00
C TYR A 553 -19.98 -4.84 -16.07
N ARG A 554 -20.81 -5.75 -16.58
CA ARG A 554 -21.79 -6.48 -15.78
C ARG A 554 -21.09 -7.42 -14.81
N ILE A 555 -21.70 -7.61 -13.64
CA ILE A 555 -21.21 -8.54 -12.64
C ILE A 555 -21.51 -9.95 -13.14
N ILE A 556 -20.46 -10.74 -13.37
CA ILE A 556 -20.56 -12.16 -13.72
C ILE A 556 -20.45 -12.94 -12.40
N GLU A 557 -21.41 -13.83 -12.15
CA GLU A 557 -21.33 -14.81 -11.05
C GLU A 557 -20.48 -16.03 -11.41
#